data_AF-A0A3B9AMG7-F1
#
_entry.id   AF-A0A3B9AMG7-F1
#
_cell.length_a   1.000
_cell.length_b   1.000
_cell.length_c   1.000
_cell.angle_alpha   90.00
_cell.angle_beta   90.00
_cell.angle_gamma   90.00
#
_symmetry.space_group_name_H-M   'P 1'
#
loop_
_entity.id
_entity.type
_entity.pdbx_description
1 polymer ?
#
loop_
_entity_poly.entity_id
_entity_poly.type
_entity_poly.pdbx_seq_one_letter_code
_entity_poly.pdbx_strand_id
1 'polypeptide(L)'
;MKNLTILALLLAFFTACNNDQKAVDALLKETETLHDEAMKDMAEMNRAARGIKEFMISATMTPEQSTAYTETLAKMGQAENDMMDWMKGFKAPAQDAPAKESLDYLTEQKERIQKNHADIKAAIEAGKKLMGK
;
A
#
# COMPACT_ATOMS: atom_id res chain seq x y z
N MET A 1 -46.09 -37.95 19.24
CA MET A 1 -44.91 -37.29 19.84
C MET A 1 -43.63 -37.76 19.16
N LYS A 2 -43.44 -37.33 17.92
CA LYS A 2 -42.23 -37.39 17.08
C LYS A 2 -42.45 -36.19 16.14
N ASN A 3 -41.41 -35.51 15.66
CA ASN A 3 -41.48 -34.33 14.76
C ASN A 3 -41.29 -32.94 15.42
N LEU A 4 -41.04 -32.83 16.73
CA LEU A 4 -40.73 -31.51 17.36
C LEU A 4 -39.23 -31.25 17.57
N THR A 5 -38.34 -32.09 17.05
CA THR A 5 -36.88 -32.01 17.28
C THR A 5 -36.08 -31.51 16.07
N ILE A 6 -36.72 -31.08 14.97
CA ILE A 6 -36.04 -30.68 13.72
C ILE A 6 -35.98 -29.15 13.53
N LEU A 7 -36.60 -28.35 14.41
CA LEU A 7 -36.68 -26.89 14.22
C LEU A 7 -35.52 -26.08 14.86
N ALA A 8 -34.63 -26.72 15.62
CA ALA A 8 -33.57 -26.01 16.35
C ALA A 8 -32.22 -25.89 15.60
N LEU A 9 -32.04 -26.59 14.46
CA LEU A 9 -30.74 -26.62 13.75
C LEU A 9 -30.59 -25.57 12.64
N LEU A 10 -31.66 -24.84 12.29
CA LEU A 10 -31.67 -23.87 11.18
C LEU A 10 -31.36 -22.41 11.60
N LEU A 11 -31.33 -22.12 12.91
CA LEU A 11 -31.10 -20.77 13.44
C LEU A 11 -29.61 -20.44 13.72
N ALA A 12 -28.70 -21.40 13.58
CA ALA A 12 -27.27 -21.21 13.84
C ALA A 12 -26.47 -20.65 12.64
N PHE A 13 -27.08 -20.50 11.46
CA PHE A 13 -26.37 -20.06 10.25
C PHE A 13 -26.36 -18.53 10.03
N PHE A 14 -27.17 -17.76 10.76
CA PHE A 14 -27.26 -16.30 10.54
C PHE A 14 -26.27 -15.47 11.34
N THR A 15 -25.61 -16.02 12.37
CA THR A 15 -24.65 -15.26 13.19
C THR A 15 -23.22 -15.28 12.66
N ALA A 16 -22.89 -16.17 11.73
CA ALA A 16 -21.54 -16.28 11.16
C ALA A 16 -21.24 -15.18 10.12
N CYS A 17 -22.18 -14.89 9.20
CA CYS A 17 -21.97 -13.89 8.14
C CYS A 17 -21.69 -12.47 8.66
N ASN A 18 -22.25 -12.09 9.82
CA ASN A 18 -22.10 -10.72 10.34
C ASN A 18 -20.71 -10.43 10.93
N ASN A 19 -19.98 -11.47 11.35
CA ASN A 19 -18.64 -11.31 11.89
C ASN A 19 -17.60 -11.25 10.76
N ASP A 20 -17.83 -12.02 9.71
CA ASP A 20 -16.93 -12.11 8.56
C ASP A 20 -16.90 -10.79 7.76
N GLN A 21 -18.05 -10.13 7.57
CA GLN A 21 -18.08 -8.83 6.90
C GLN A 21 -17.33 -7.74 7.68
N LYS A 22 -17.44 -7.73 9.02
CA LYS A 22 -16.70 -6.78 9.85
C LYS A 22 -15.19 -6.94 9.72
N ALA A 23 -14.71 -8.17 9.59
CA ALA A 23 -13.30 -8.45 9.38
C ALA A 23 -12.82 -7.92 8.02
N VAL A 24 -13.62 -8.10 6.96
CA VAL A 24 -13.35 -7.53 5.64
C VAL A 24 -13.27 -6.01 5.70
N ASP A 25 -14.26 -5.35 6.31
CA ASP A 25 -14.32 -3.89 6.42
C ASP A 25 -13.13 -3.33 7.21
N ALA A 26 -12.73 -4.02 8.30
CA ALA A 26 -11.56 -3.64 9.10
C ALA A 26 -10.26 -3.73 8.28
N LEU A 27 -10.05 -4.83 7.55
CA LEU A 27 -8.85 -5.02 6.75
C LEU A 27 -8.78 -4.07 5.55
N LEU A 28 -9.93 -3.78 4.92
CA LEU A 28 -10.02 -2.75 3.88
C LEU A 28 -9.58 -1.39 4.42
N LYS A 29 -10.14 -0.97 5.56
CA LYS A 29 -9.79 0.29 6.21
C LYS A 29 -8.31 0.37 6.58
N GLU A 30 -7.73 -0.70 7.10
CA GLU A 30 -6.29 -0.76 7.40
C GLU A 30 -5.45 -0.59 6.14
N THR A 31 -5.82 -1.25 5.05
CA THR A 31 -5.15 -1.14 3.75
C THR A 31 -5.21 0.30 3.21
N GLU A 32 -6.38 0.93 3.26
CA GLU A 32 -6.58 2.32 2.82
C GLU A 32 -5.83 3.33 3.70
N THR A 33 -5.81 3.12 5.02
CA THR A 33 -5.06 3.97 5.95
C THR A 33 -3.57 3.93 5.62
N LEU A 34 -3.03 2.74 5.36
CA LEU A 34 -1.63 2.59 4.98
C LEU A 34 -1.32 3.23 3.62
N HIS A 35 -2.24 3.12 2.65
CA HIS A 35 -2.13 3.83 1.38
C HIS A 35 -2.04 5.35 1.63
N ASP A 36 -2.92 5.92 2.45
CA ASP A 36 -2.93 7.37 2.72
C ASP A 36 -1.64 7.84 3.41
N GLU A 37 -1.08 7.02 4.31
CA GLU A 37 0.23 7.28 4.91
C GLU A 37 1.35 7.21 3.88
N ALA A 38 1.36 6.19 3.04
CA ALA A 38 2.34 6.06 1.96
C ALA A 38 2.27 7.24 0.98
N MET A 39 1.08 7.74 0.66
CA MET A 39 0.90 8.92 -0.20
C MET A 39 1.45 10.20 0.42
N LYS A 40 1.34 10.38 1.75
CA LYS A 40 1.96 11.51 2.46
C LYS A 40 3.48 11.45 2.37
N ASP A 41 4.06 10.27 2.58
CA ASP A 41 5.50 10.07 2.49
C ASP A 41 5.98 10.18 1.04
N MET A 42 5.20 9.72 0.05
CA MET A 42 5.50 9.89 -1.37
C MET A 42 5.58 11.39 -1.75
N ALA A 43 4.74 12.24 -1.15
CA ALA A 43 4.86 13.68 -1.34
C ALA A 43 6.19 14.24 -0.80
N GLU A 44 6.72 13.70 0.32
CA GLU A 44 8.06 14.01 0.81
C GLU A 44 9.16 13.50 -0.12
N MET A 45 9.06 12.25 -0.58
CA MET A 45 9.96 11.65 -1.55
C MET A 45 10.05 12.50 -2.82
N ASN A 46 8.91 12.96 -3.34
CA ASN A 46 8.86 13.80 -4.53
C ASN A 46 9.49 15.19 -4.30
N ARG A 47 9.42 15.74 -3.07
CA ARG A 47 10.18 16.95 -2.70
C ARG A 47 11.69 16.67 -2.68
N ALA A 48 12.12 15.56 -2.09
CA ALA A 48 13.52 15.16 -2.05
C ALA A 48 14.07 14.94 -3.48
N ALA A 49 13.32 14.26 -4.34
CA ALA A 49 13.66 14.02 -5.74
C ALA A 49 13.89 15.34 -6.50
N ARG A 50 13.04 16.35 -6.30
CA ARG A 50 13.22 17.69 -6.90
C ARG A 50 14.50 18.35 -6.40
N GLY A 51 14.77 18.32 -5.09
CA GLY A 51 16.00 18.87 -4.52
C GLY A 51 17.27 18.19 -5.04
N ILE A 52 17.24 16.87 -5.23
CA ILE A 52 18.35 16.13 -5.86
C ILE A 52 18.58 16.60 -7.28
N LYS A 53 17.50 16.69 -8.10
CA LYS A 53 17.59 17.13 -9.50
C LYS A 53 18.17 18.56 -9.60
N GLU A 54 17.68 19.47 -8.77
CA GLU A 54 18.17 20.85 -8.70
C GLU A 54 19.65 20.90 -8.32
N PHE A 55 20.07 20.09 -7.33
CA PHE A 55 21.45 20.01 -6.90
C PHE A 55 22.38 19.50 -8.02
N MET A 56 22.01 18.41 -8.69
CA MET A 56 22.77 17.85 -9.81
C MET A 56 23.00 18.89 -10.92
N ILE A 57 21.97 19.70 -11.23
CA ILE A 57 22.06 20.78 -12.22
C ILE A 57 23.03 21.86 -11.73
N SER A 58 22.86 22.34 -10.49
CA SER A 58 23.69 23.44 -9.94
C SER A 58 25.17 23.06 -9.75
N ALA A 59 25.45 21.82 -9.35
CA ALA A 59 26.78 21.33 -9.10
C ALA A 59 27.54 20.97 -10.40
N THR A 60 26.87 21.02 -11.56
CA THR A 60 27.44 20.70 -12.87
C THR A 60 28.16 19.35 -12.87
N MET A 61 27.54 18.34 -12.27
CA MET A 61 28.15 17.03 -12.05
C MET A 61 28.51 16.34 -13.35
N THR A 62 29.65 15.64 -13.38
CA THR A 62 29.94 14.69 -14.45
C THR A 62 29.03 13.45 -14.33
N PRO A 63 28.86 12.66 -15.40
CA PRO A 63 28.11 11.42 -15.34
C PRO A 63 28.55 10.50 -14.20
N GLU A 64 29.86 10.35 -13.98
CA GLU A 64 30.42 9.49 -12.94
C GLU A 64 30.05 9.98 -11.54
N GLN A 65 30.12 11.30 -11.30
CA GLN A 65 29.73 11.93 -10.04
C GLN A 65 28.22 11.82 -9.78
N SER A 66 27.42 11.75 -10.85
CA SER A 66 25.96 11.74 -10.78
C SER A 66 25.37 10.36 -10.47
N THR A 67 26.13 9.27 -10.66
CA THR A 67 25.64 7.88 -10.60
C THR A 67 24.72 7.59 -9.41
N ALA A 68 25.17 7.89 -8.19
CA ALA A 68 24.41 7.60 -6.98
C ALA A 68 23.09 8.41 -6.89
N TYR A 69 23.09 9.65 -7.41
CA TYR A 69 21.89 10.48 -7.47
C TYR A 69 20.90 9.92 -8.49
N THR A 70 21.38 9.55 -9.67
CA THR A 70 20.55 8.99 -10.75
C THR A 70 19.91 7.66 -10.34
N GLU A 71 20.67 6.79 -9.66
CA GLU A 71 20.15 5.54 -9.09
C GLU A 71 19.09 5.79 -8.00
N THR A 72 19.32 6.78 -7.14
CA THR A 72 18.36 7.15 -6.09
C THR A 72 17.07 7.70 -6.70
N LEU A 73 17.17 8.57 -7.71
CA LEU A 73 16.02 9.08 -8.45
C LEU A 73 15.26 7.96 -9.18
N ALA A 74 15.97 6.96 -9.72
CA ALA A 74 15.34 5.81 -10.35
C ALA A 74 14.52 5.00 -9.33
N LYS A 75 15.06 4.76 -8.12
CA LYS A 75 14.33 4.09 -7.03
C LYS A 75 13.10 4.88 -6.57
N MET A 76 13.22 6.21 -6.45
CA MET A 76 12.08 7.08 -6.15
C MET A 76 10.99 6.97 -7.22
N GLY A 77 11.38 7.03 -8.50
CA GLY A 77 10.43 6.89 -9.61
C GLY A 77 9.78 5.51 -9.68
N GLN A 78 10.53 4.44 -9.38
CA GLN A 78 9.98 3.09 -9.27
C GLN A 78 8.94 3.00 -8.16
N ALA A 79 9.24 3.51 -6.97
CA ALA A 79 8.31 3.49 -5.84
C ALA A 79 7.01 4.27 -6.14
N GLU A 80 7.11 5.42 -6.81
CA GLU A 80 5.95 6.17 -7.29
C GLU A 80 5.15 5.36 -8.32
N ASN A 81 5.79 4.79 -9.33
CA ASN A 81 5.11 3.97 -10.36
C ASN A 81 4.41 2.76 -9.75
N ASP A 82 5.07 2.05 -8.83
CA ASP A 82 4.49 0.89 -8.15
C ASP A 82 3.22 1.27 -7.35
N MET A 83 3.21 2.45 -6.71
CA MET A 83 2.02 2.99 -6.03
C MET A 83 0.91 3.35 -7.02
N MET A 84 1.25 3.99 -8.14
CA MET A 84 0.29 4.35 -9.19
C MET A 84 -0.33 3.11 -9.85
N ASP A 85 0.47 2.08 -10.12
CA ASP A 85 0.03 0.81 -10.68
C ASP A 85 -0.86 0.06 -9.70
N TRP A 86 -0.53 0.10 -8.41
CA TRP A 86 -1.42 -0.43 -7.37
C TRP A 86 -2.75 0.32 -7.35
N MET A 87 -2.78 1.65 -7.32
CA MET A 87 -4.03 2.44 -7.30
C MET A 87 -4.91 2.17 -8.52
N LYS A 88 -4.30 1.96 -9.70
CA LYS A 88 -5.02 1.61 -10.92
C LYS A 88 -5.62 0.20 -10.87
N GLY A 89 -4.93 -0.74 -10.21
CA GLY A 89 -5.33 -2.14 -10.13
C GLY A 89 -6.23 -2.49 -8.94
N PHE A 90 -6.18 -1.68 -7.87
CA PHE A 90 -6.93 -1.92 -6.64
C PHE A 90 -8.44 -1.81 -6.87
N LYS A 91 -9.18 -2.78 -6.34
CA LYS A 91 -10.64 -2.80 -6.36
C LYS A 91 -11.14 -3.25 -4.99
N ALA A 92 -11.84 -2.37 -4.28
CA ALA A 92 -12.50 -2.76 -3.04
C ALA A 92 -13.48 -3.93 -3.32
N PRO A 93 -13.46 -5.00 -2.51
CA PRO A 93 -14.41 -6.10 -2.64
C PRO A 93 -15.85 -5.59 -2.57
N ALA A 94 -16.74 -6.19 -3.36
CA ALA A 94 -18.17 -5.90 -3.29
C ALA A 94 -18.74 -6.38 -1.94
N GLN A 95 -19.82 -5.74 -1.48
CA GLN A 95 -20.42 -6.05 -0.18
C GLN A 95 -21.00 -7.47 -0.09
N ASP A 96 -21.34 -8.07 -1.23
CA ASP A 96 -21.83 -9.44 -1.37
C ASP A 96 -20.75 -10.45 -1.78
N ALA A 97 -19.49 -10.02 -1.90
CA ALA A 97 -18.38 -10.91 -2.22
C ALA A 97 -18.13 -11.93 -1.09
N PRO A 98 -17.70 -13.16 -1.40
CA PRO A 98 -17.35 -14.13 -0.38
C PRO A 98 -16.29 -13.58 0.58
N ALA A 99 -16.56 -13.62 1.88
CA ALA A 99 -15.70 -12.99 2.88
C ALA A 99 -14.27 -13.56 2.87
N LYS A 100 -14.12 -14.88 2.69
CA LYS A 100 -12.79 -15.51 2.61
C LYS A 100 -11.98 -14.97 1.43
N GLU A 101 -12.59 -14.91 0.25
CA GLU A 101 -11.92 -14.40 -0.97
C GLU A 101 -11.56 -12.90 -0.80
N SER A 102 -12.46 -12.13 -0.18
CA SER A 102 -12.23 -10.72 0.13
C SER A 102 -11.06 -10.52 1.10
N LEU A 103 -10.98 -11.34 2.16
CA LEU A 103 -9.89 -11.29 3.14
C LEU A 103 -8.55 -11.70 2.52
N ASP A 104 -8.52 -12.77 1.71
CA ASP A 104 -7.30 -13.22 1.03
C ASP A 104 -6.78 -12.11 0.09
N TYR A 105 -7.67 -11.53 -0.72
CA TYR A 105 -7.32 -10.44 -1.64
C TYR A 105 -6.79 -9.21 -0.89
N LEU A 106 -7.51 -8.73 0.13
CA LEU A 106 -7.11 -7.55 0.88
C LEU A 106 -5.81 -7.76 1.65
N THR A 107 -5.52 -8.99 2.10
CA THR A 107 -4.24 -9.33 2.73
C THR A 107 -3.10 -9.13 1.74
N GLU A 108 -3.23 -9.64 0.52
CA GLU A 108 -2.24 -9.42 -0.55
C GLU A 108 -2.09 -7.94 -0.89
N GLN A 109 -3.20 -7.19 -1.02
CA GLN A 109 -3.12 -5.76 -1.32
C GLN A 109 -2.45 -4.96 -0.21
N LYS A 110 -2.72 -5.31 1.06
CA LYS A 110 -2.06 -4.71 2.21
C LYS A 110 -0.55 -4.96 2.18
N GLU A 111 -0.11 -6.20 1.93
CA GLU A 111 1.32 -6.53 1.83
C GLU A 111 2.01 -5.73 0.72
N ARG A 112 1.36 -5.58 -0.44
CA ARG A 112 1.88 -4.77 -1.55
C ARG A 112 2.09 -3.31 -1.16
N ILE A 113 1.11 -2.70 -0.49
CA ILE A 113 1.24 -1.31 -0.01
C ILE A 113 2.25 -1.19 1.13
N GLN A 114 2.34 -2.17 2.03
CA GLN A 114 3.37 -2.19 3.08
C GLN A 114 4.78 -2.17 2.47
N LYS A 115 5.00 -3.00 1.44
CA LYS A 115 6.26 -3.02 0.72
C LYS A 115 6.53 -1.68 0.03
N ASN A 116 5.57 -1.16 -0.72
CA ASN A 116 5.73 0.11 -1.43
C ASN A 116 6.02 1.27 -0.46
N HIS A 117 5.34 1.33 0.68
CA HIS A 117 5.58 2.32 1.72
C HIS A 117 7.00 2.24 2.28
N ALA A 118 7.51 1.02 2.51
CA ALA A 118 8.89 0.80 2.92
C ALA A 118 9.89 1.25 1.84
N ASP A 119 9.61 1.00 0.56
CA ASP A 119 10.44 1.43 -0.56
C ASP A 119 10.48 2.97 -0.66
N ILE A 120 9.33 3.65 -0.49
CA ILE A 120 9.24 5.12 -0.41
C ILE A 120 10.14 5.65 0.71
N LYS A 121 10.01 5.12 1.93
CA LYS A 121 10.81 5.54 3.09
C LYS A 121 12.31 5.31 2.85
N ALA A 122 12.68 4.14 2.33
CA ALA A 122 14.08 3.84 2.02
C ALA A 122 14.65 4.79 0.96
N ALA A 123 13.87 5.14 -0.06
CA ALA A 123 14.28 6.09 -1.09
C ALA A 123 14.45 7.52 -0.55
N ILE A 124 13.55 7.96 0.35
CA ILE A 124 13.67 9.24 1.06
C ILE A 124 14.99 9.30 1.83
N GLU A 125 15.29 8.29 2.65
CA GLU A 125 16.49 8.26 3.49
C GLU A 125 17.78 8.21 2.65
N ALA A 126 17.78 7.45 1.56
CA ALA A 126 18.88 7.47 0.60
C ALA A 126 19.10 8.87 0.00
N GLY A 127 18.01 9.55 -0.36
CA GLY A 127 18.05 10.91 -0.88
C GLY A 127 18.57 11.92 0.14
N LYS A 128 18.11 11.85 1.40
CA LYS A 128 18.60 12.70 2.50
C LYS A 128 20.10 12.52 2.72
N LYS A 129 20.56 11.27 2.76
CA LYS A 129 21.99 10.93 2.91
C LYS A 129 22.85 11.54 1.79
N LEU A 130 22.41 11.45 0.54
CA LEU A 130 23.12 12.08 -0.59
C LEU A 130 23.17 13.60 -0.48
N MET A 131 22.12 14.21 0.06
CA MET A 131 22.00 15.65 0.22
C MET A 131 22.60 16.18 1.52
N GLY A 132 23.21 15.32 2.35
CA GLY A 132 23.79 15.70 3.65
C GLY A 132 22.77 16.20 4.67
N LYS A 133 21.54 15.66 4.64
CA LYS A 133 20.42 16.02 5.52
C LYS A 133 20.08 14.92 6.50
#